data_AF-A0A7J2PNP6-F1
#
_entry.id   AF-A0A7J2PNP6-F1
#
_cell.length_a   1.000
_cell.length_b   1.000
_cell.length_c   1.000
_cell.angle_alpha   90.00
_cell.angle_beta   90.00
_cell.angle_gamma   90.00
#
_symmetry.space_group_name_H-M   'P 1'
#
loop_
_entity.id
_entity.type
_entity.pdbx_description
1 polymer ?
#
loop_
_entity_poly.entity_id
_entity_poly.type
_entity_poly.pdbx_seq_one_letter_code
_entity_poly.pdbx_strand_id
1 'polypeptide(L)'
;MLLTPNFPYPKGNRIGIVTFSGGPGALIANNAERKGLIVPEFSESLQTKFKSILPHTASWSNPIDITFDMNIFNLYINFPKMLMKSGEIDIVIIYGAMGFGSLESEQQNTQISQYIEMNEDMRERMGEMDNFLIPPIIKASHKYSVPVIYINPQSYANEWSKKIRGHGGIVFQFWDRPVNALAKICEYAKYRSKFNKKKV
;
A
#
# COMPACT_ATOMS: atom_id res chain seq x y z
N MET A 1 -25.00 11.21 -12.19
CA MET A 1 -25.11 10.27 -11.05
C MET A 1 -23.70 9.84 -10.70
N LEU A 2 -23.10 10.39 -9.63
CA LEU A 2 -21.75 9.99 -9.22
C LEU A 2 -21.84 8.55 -8.72
N LEU A 3 -21.42 7.61 -9.57
CA LEU A 3 -21.30 6.19 -9.29
C LEU A 3 -20.58 6.03 -7.95
N THR A 4 -21.13 5.16 -7.09
CA THR A 4 -20.51 4.78 -5.81
C THR A 4 -19.01 4.54 -6.03
N PRO A 5 -18.12 5.27 -5.33
CA PRO A 5 -16.69 5.06 -5.53
C PRO A 5 -16.37 3.60 -5.18
N ASN A 6 -15.55 2.95 -6.02
CA ASN A 6 -15.00 1.61 -5.78
C ASN A 6 -13.98 1.59 -4.61
N PHE A 7 -14.16 2.50 -3.65
CA PHE A 7 -13.24 2.84 -2.58
C PHE A 7 -14.04 2.97 -1.29
N PRO A 8 -13.76 2.15 -0.27
CA PRO A 8 -14.46 2.28 1.01
C PRO A 8 -14.08 3.59 1.68
N TYR A 9 -15.07 4.31 2.21
CA TYR A 9 -14.79 5.51 3.00
C TYR A 9 -14.06 5.12 4.30
N PRO A 10 -12.95 5.78 4.64
CA PRO A 10 -12.25 5.50 5.88
C PRO A 10 -13.12 5.90 7.09
N LYS A 11 -13.03 5.11 8.16
CA LYS A 11 -13.76 5.36 9.41
C LYS A 11 -13.15 6.47 10.26
N GLY A 12 -11.88 6.77 10.02
CA GLY A 12 -11.09 7.78 10.70
C GLY A 12 -9.92 8.23 9.84
N ASN A 13 -8.89 8.79 10.46
CA ASN A 13 -7.74 9.39 9.80
C ASN A 13 -6.40 8.76 10.21
N ARG A 14 -6.42 7.59 10.87
CA ARG A 14 -5.21 6.84 11.22
C ARG A 14 -4.70 6.07 10.02
N ILE A 15 -3.43 6.22 9.67
CA ILE A 15 -2.84 5.58 8.49
C ILE A 15 -1.79 4.55 8.90
N GLY A 16 -1.80 3.39 8.24
CA GLY A 16 -0.71 2.42 8.30
C GLY A 16 0.08 2.47 7.01
N ILE A 17 1.39 2.55 7.10
CA ILE A 17 2.28 2.65 5.93
C ILE A 17 3.10 1.37 5.84
N VAL A 18 3.11 0.74 4.67
CA VAL A 18 4.03 -0.35 4.32
C VAL A 18 4.91 0.15 3.18
N THR A 19 6.22 0.05 3.32
CA THR A 19 7.16 0.68 2.39
C THR A 19 8.31 -0.26 2.01
N PHE A 20 8.71 -0.24 0.74
CA PHE A 20 9.93 -0.88 0.24
C PHE A 20 11.18 0.02 0.37
N SER A 21 11.07 1.14 1.10
CA SER A 21 12.19 2.05 1.38
C SER A 21 11.86 2.97 2.55
N GLY A 22 12.76 3.05 3.54
CA GLY A 22 12.57 3.86 4.74
C GLY A 22 12.45 5.36 4.48
N GLY A 23 13.26 5.92 3.56
CA GLY A 23 13.26 7.35 3.25
C GLY A 23 11.88 7.87 2.77
N PRO A 24 11.33 7.31 1.70
CA PRO A 24 9.96 7.63 1.27
C PRO A 24 8.89 7.33 2.31
N GLY A 25 9.05 6.26 3.10
CA GLY A 25 8.16 5.97 4.23
C GLY A 25 8.10 7.12 5.24
N ALA A 26 9.27 7.63 5.64
CA ALA A 26 9.38 8.77 6.55
C ALA A 26 8.78 10.06 5.94
N LEU A 27 8.99 10.30 4.64
CA LEU A 27 8.39 11.44 3.94
C LEU A 27 6.86 11.36 3.89
N ILE A 28 6.29 10.18 3.63
CA ILE A 28 4.85 9.94 3.65
C ILE A 28 4.30 10.21 5.06
N ALA A 29 4.94 9.66 6.09
CA ALA A 29 4.52 9.82 7.48
C ALA A 29 4.52 11.30 7.89
N ASN A 30 5.63 12.00 7.70
CA ASN A 30 5.77 13.42 8.02
C ASN A 30 4.73 14.28 7.26
N ASN A 31 4.54 14.03 5.97
CA ASN A 31 3.54 14.75 5.20
C ASN A 31 2.11 14.46 5.68
N ALA A 32 1.82 13.22 6.09
CA ALA A 32 0.52 12.83 6.61
C ALA A 32 0.17 13.58 7.89
N GLU A 33 1.09 13.63 8.84
CA GLU A 33 0.92 14.37 10.10
C GLU A 33 0.70 15.85 9.86
N ARG A 34 1.49 16.48 8.96
CA ARG A 34 1.31 17.88 8.56
C ARG A 34 -0.05 18.19 7.92
N LYS A 35 -0.78 17.17 7.46
CA LYS A 35 -2.11 17.28 6.87
C LYS A 35 -3.23 16.81 7.80
N GLY A 36 -2.92 16.56 9.08
CA GLY A 36 -3.89 16.16 10.09
C GLY A 36 -4.34 14.70 9.99
N LEU A 37 -3.61 13.86 9.26
CA LEU A 37 -3.70 12.41 9.39
C LEU A 37 -2.86 11.97 10.60
N ILE A 38 -3.14 10.78 11.14
CA ILE A 38 -2.43 10.23 12.30
C ILE A 38 -1.60 9.04 11.83
N VAL A 39 -0.31 9.00 12.16
CA VAL A 39 0.55 7.84 11.96
C VAL A 39 0.77 7.20 13.33
N PRO A 40 -0.15 6.33 13.80
CA PRO A 40 -0.07 5.81 15.16
C PRO A 40 1.13 4.87 15.29
N GLU A 41 1.75 4.89 16.47
CA GLU A 41 2.57 3.76 16.91
C GLU A 41 1.66 2.55 17.10
N PHE A 42 2.10 1.39 16.60
CA PHE A 42 1.36 0.15 16.72
C PHE A 42 1.49 -0.44 18.12
N SER A 43 0.47 -1.19 18.55
CA SER A 43 0.51 -1.95 19.79
C SER A 43 1.67 -2.96 19.82
N GLU A 44 2.18 -3.27 21.00
CA GLU A 44 3.21 -4.30 21.18
C GLU A 44 2.78 -5.65 20.59
N SER A 45 1.49 -5.98 20.68
CA SER A 45 0.93 -7.21 20.09
C SER A 45 1.06 -7.23 18.58
N LEU A 46 0.79 -6.11 17.91
CA LEU A 46 0.89 -6.01 16.46
C LEU A 46 2.37 -5.97 16.02
N GLN A 47 3.20 -5.18 16.70
CA GLN A 47 4.65 -5.13 16.46
C GLN A 47 5.30 -6.51 16.61
N THR A 48 4.91 -7.28 17.62
CA THR A 48 5.42 -8.65 17.85
C THR A 48 5.13 -9.58 16.67
N LYS A 49 3.93 -9.48 16.07
CA LYS A 49 3.56 -10.28 14.89
C LYS A 49 4.36 -9.89 13.65
N PHE A 50 4.66 -8.61 13.46
CA PHE A 50 5.53 -8.18 12.36
C PHE A 50 6.97 -8.64 12.58
N LYS A 51 7.48 -8.49 13.80
CA LYS A 51 8.83 -8.91 14.18
C LYS A 51 9.09 -10.42 14.00
N SER A 52 8.06 -11.26 14.13
CA SER A 52 8.19 -12.70 13.86
C SER A 52 8.30 -13.06 12.37
N ILE A 53 7.99 -12.12 11.47
CA ILE A 53 8.00 -12.32 10.01
C ILE A 53 9.19 -11.59 9.38
N LEU A 54 9.48 -10.39 9.85
CA LEU A 54 10.52 -9.51 9.31
C LEU A 54 11.90 -9.83 9.87
N PRO A 55 12.98 -9.61 9.10
CA PRO A 55 14.34 -9.69 9.62
C PRO A 55 14.57 -8.63 10.70
N HIS A 56 15.52 -8.88 11.59
CA HIS A 56 15.85 -7.95 12.69
C HIS A 56 16.32 -6.56 12.23
N THR A 57 16.73 -6.43 10.97
CA THR A 57 17.17 -5.17 10.34
C THR A 57 16.01 -4.32 9.80
N ALA A 58 14.79 -4.85 9.74
CA ALA A 58 13.61 -4.14 9.25
C ALA A 58 12.94 -3.30 10.35
N SER A 59 12.15 -2.30 9.94
CA SER A 59 11.28 -1.56 10.85
C SER A 59 9.90 -2.22 10.91
N TRP A 60 9.46 -2.61 12.11
CA TRP A 60 8.12 -3.16 12.38
C TRP A 60 7.17 -2.14 13.03
N SER A 61 7.63 -0.90 13.22
CA SER A 61 6.79 0.22 13.65
C SER A 61 6.01 0.79 12.46
N ASN A 62 5.37 1.95 12.63
CA ASN A 62 4.70 2.65 11.54
C ASN A 62 5.56 3.83 11.08
N PRO A 63 6.14 3.83 9.87
CA PRO A 63 5.99 2.88 8.76
C PRO A 63 6.67 1.50 8.96
N ILE A 64 6.06 0.47 8.37
CA ILE A 64 6.66 -0.87 8.24
C ILE A 64 7.61 -0.83 7.04
N ASP A 65 8.91 -0.92 7.30
CA ASP A 65 9.95 -0.90 6.26
C ASP A 65 10.42 -2.32 5.94
N ILE A 66 10.17 -2.74 4.71
CA ILE A 66 10.44 -4.09 4.21
C ILE A 66 11.61 -4.14 3.23
N THR A 67 12.46 -3.10 3.19
CA THR A 67 13.59 -2.96 2.23
C THR A 67 14.42 -4.24 2.06
N PHE A 68 14.60 -5.03 3.12
CA PHE A 68 15.41 -6.27 3.09
C PHE A 68 14.57 -7.56 3.08
N ASP A 69 13.26 -7.46 2.83
CA ASP A 69 12.37 -8.60 2.70
C ASP A 69 12.17 -8.97 1.23
N MET A 70 12.56 -10.19 0.88
CA MET A 70 12.41 -10.72 -0.48
C MET A 70 10.98 -11.19 -0.78
N ASN A 71 10.09 -11.21 0.21
CA ASN A 71 8.74 -11.71 0.04
C ASN A 71 7.76 -10.59 -0.34
N ILE A 72 7.50 -10.41 -1.63
CA ILE A 72 6.57 -9.39 -2.13
C ILE A 72 5.14 -9.54 -1.60
N PHE A 73 4.72 -10.75 -1.19
CA PHE A 73 3.40 -10.98 -0.60
C PHE A 73 3.27 -10.25 0.74
N ASN A 74 4.37 -9.97 1.43
CA ASN A 74 4.34 -9.18 2.64
C ASN A 74 3.96 -7.72 2.38
N LEU A 75 4.52 -7.12 1.31
CA LEU A 75 4.20 -5.76 0.87
C LEU A 75 2.73 -5.60 0.50
N TYR A 76 2.25 -6.46 -0.40
CA TYR A 76 0.93 -6.32 -0.97
C TYR A 76 -0.13 -6.92 -0.08
N ILE A 77 0.12 -8.09 0.52
CA ILE A 77 -0.92 -8.92 1.13
C ILE A 77 -0.85 -8.99 2.64
N ASN A 78 0.23 -9.55 3.18
CA ASN A 78 0.24 -9.99 4.57
C ASN A 78 0.19 -8.79 5.53
N PHE A 79 1.07 -7.80 5.35
CA PHE A 79 1.11 -6.66 6.25
C PHE A 79 -0.11 -5.74 6.10
N PRO A 80 -0.59 -5.39 4.90
CA PRO A 80 -1.85 -4.66 4.75
C PRO A 80 -3.03 -5.38 5.40
N LYS A 81 -3.16 -6.71 5.24
CA LYS A 81 -4.24 -7.47 5.92
C LYS A 81 -4.08 -7.49 7.43
N MET A 82 -2.87 -7.59 7.97
CA MET A 82 -2.61 -7.52 9.41
C MET A 82 -2.99 -6.15 9.97
N LEU A 83 -2.59 -5.08 9.29
CA LEU A 83 -2.98 -3.70 9.62
C LEU A 83 -4.49 -3.55 9.63
N MET A 84 -5.19 -3.98 8.58
CA MET A 84 -6.66 -3.90 8.51
C MET A 84 -7.35 -4.68 9.63
N LYS A 85 -6.85 -5.87 9.97
CA LYS A 85 -7.41 -6.73 11.03
C LYS A 85 -7.16 -6.19 12.43
N SER A 86 -6.11 -5.39 12.64
CA SER A 86 -5.76 -4.85 13.95
C SER A 86 -6.79 -3.85 14.49
N GLY A 87 -7.47 -3.13 13.60
CA GLY A 87 -8.33 -1.99 13.98
C GLY A 87 -7.56 -0.75 14.44
N GLU A 88 -6.23 -0.77 14.36
CA GLU A 88 -5.35 0.32 14.80
C GLU A 88 -5.21 1.44 13.74
N ILE A 89 -5.60 1.14 12.49
CA ILE A 89 -5.57 2.07 11.36
C ILE A 89 -6.91 2.12 10.65
N ASP A 90 -7.14 3.20 9.90
CA ASP A 90 -8.34 3.46 9.10
C ASP A 90 -8.04 3.51 7.60
N ILE A 91 -6.76 3.64 7.20
CA ILE A 91 -6.28 3.69 5.82
C ILE A 91 -4.94 2.94 5.73
N VAL A 92 -4.68 2.25 4.62
CA VAL A 92 -3.35 1.70 4.31
C VAL A 92 -2.73 2.43 3.12
N ILE A 93 -1.45 2.79 3.24
CA ILE A 93 -0.62 3.27 2.14
C ILE A 93 0.46 2.22 1.87
N ILE A 94 0.62 1.83 0.62
CA ILE A 94 1.67 0.93 0.15
C ILE A 94 2.62 1.73 -0.74
N TYR A 95 3.84 1.98 -0.29
CA TYR A 95 4.89 2.63 -1.07
C TYR A 95 5.86 1.61 -1.67
N GLY A 96 6.34 1.90 -2.88
CA GLY A 96 7.22 1.00 -3.59
C GLY A 96 6.43 -0.19 -4.15
N ALA A 97 5.16 0.04 -4.49
CA ALA A 97 4.33 -0.90 -5.22
C ALA A 97 4.79 -0.99 -6.69
N MET A 98 6.08 -1.21 -6.89
CA MET A 98 6.71 -1.44 -8.19
C MET A 98 6.48 -2.91 -8.54
N GLY A 99 6.16 -3.17 -9.81
CA GLY A 99 6.07 -4.54 -10.32
C GLY A 99 7.48 -5.08 -10.55
N PHE A 100 7.61 -6.40 -10.64
CA PHE A 100 8.90 -7.02 -10.90
C PHE A 100 9.52 -6.63 -12.25
N GLY A 101 8.74 -6.15 -13.22
CA GLY A 101 9.27 -5.65 -14.51
C GLY A 101 10.17 -4.40 -14.39
N SER A 102 10.22 -3.76 -13.23
CA SER A 102 11.21 -2.70 -12.95
C SER A 102 12.63 -3.25 -12.79
N LEU A 103 12.76 -4.48 -12.27
CA LEU A 103 14.03 -5.18 -12.19
C LEU A 103 14.56 -5.48 -13.59
N GLU A 104 13.69 -5.79 -14.56
CA GLU A 104 14.10 -6.05 -15.95
C GLU A 104 14.75 -4.83 -16.62
N SER A 105 14.20 -3.63 -16.42
CA SER A 105 14.75 -2.40 -17.02
C SER A 105 16.02 -1.89 -16.33
N GLU A 106 16.19 -2.14 -15.04
CA GLU A 106 17.42 -1.78 -14.29
C GLU A 106 18.53 -2.83 -14.45
N GLN A 107 18.18 -4.09 -14.77
CA GLN A 107 19.14 -5.18 -15.01
C GLN A 107 19.83 -5.12 -16.37
N GLN A 108 19.33 -4.37 -17.35
CA GLN A 108 20.05 -4.18 -18.62
C GLN A 108 21.39 -3.42 -18.44
N ASN A 109 21.61 -2.76 -17.29
CA ASN A 109 22.82 -1.99 -17.00
C ASN A 109 23.75 -2.62 -15.94
N THR A 110 23.49 -3.83 -15.45
CA THR A 110 24.36 -4.48 -14.45
C THR A 110 24.84 -5.85 -14.91
N GLN A 111 26.13 -6.15 -14.69
CA GLN A 111 26.80 -7.42 -15.01
C GLN A 111 26.20 -8.67 -14.29
N ILE A 112 25.07 -8.52 -13.61
CA ILE A 112 24.37 -9.55 -12.83
C ILE A 112 23.26 -10.22 -13.66
N SER A 113 22.79 -9.59 -14.74
CA SER A 113 21.75 -10.13 -15.63
C SER A 113 22.10 -11.50 -16.24
N GLN A 114 23.40 -11.80 -16.39
CA GLN A 114 23.89 -13.12 -16.83
C GLN A 114 23.76 -14.24 -15.78
N TYR A 115 23.57 -13.90 -14.51
CA TYR A 115 23.42 -14.87 -13.40
C TYR A 115 21.97 -15.16 -13.03
N ILE A 116 21.02 -14.38 -13.58
CA ILE A 116 19.58 -14.58 -13.38
C ILE A 116 19.02 -15.12 -14.70
N GLU A 117 19.04 -16.44 -14.87
CA GLU A 117 18.32 -17.08 -15.98
C GLU A 117 16.80 -17.01 -15.71
N MET A 118 16.15 -15.96 -16.20
CA MET A 118 14.69 -15.88 -16.27
C MET A 118 14.19 -16.70 -17.45
N ASN A 119 13.70 -17.92 -17.19
CA ASN A 119 13.01 -18.73 -18.20
C ASN A 119 11.62 -18.15 -18.53
N GLU A 120 11.02 -18.60 -19.64
CA GLU A 120 9.72 -18.09 -20.11
C GLU A 120 8.59 -18.27 -19.10
N ASP A 121 8.54 -19.42 -18.40
CA ASP A 121 7.56 -19.71 -17.34
C ASP A 121 7.64 -18.68 -16.19
N MET A 122 8.85 -18.30 -15.78
CA MET A 122 9.05 -17.26 -14.76
C MET A 122 8.56 -15.89 -15.24
N ARG A 123 8.80 -15.53 -16.51
CA ARG A 123 8.29 -14.27 -17.09
C ARG A 123 6.77 -14.25 -17.16
N GLU A 124 6.15 -15.35 -17.58
CA GLU A 124 4.70 -15.48 -17.65
C GLU A 124 4.08 -15.33 -16.25
N ARG A 125 4.60 -16.06 -15.26
CA ARG A 125 4.15 -15.96 -13.86
C ARG A 125 4.34 -14.55 -13.27
N MET A 126 5.47 -13.90 -13.56
CA MET A 126 5.69 -12.50 -13.16
C MET A 126 4.73 -11.54 -13.88
N GLY A 127 4.38 -11.85 -15.13
CA GLY A 127 3.38 -11.17 -15.93
C GLY A 127 1.96 -11.29 -15.39
N GLU A 128 1.63 -12.35 -14.64
CA GLU A 128 0.30 -12.56 -14.07
C GLU A 128 0.21 -12.24 -12.56
N MET A 129 1.32 -11.81 -11.96
CA MET A 129 1.42 -11.60 -10.51
C MET A 129 0.35 -10.65 -9.95
N ASP A 130 -0.09 -9.66 -10.73
CA ASP A 130 -1.13 -8.72 -10.33
C ASP A 130 -2.47 -9.41 -10.01
N ASN A 131 -2.82 -10.47 -10.76
CA ASN A 131 -4.03 -11.25 -10.53
C ASN A 131 -4.07 -11.89 -9.14
N PHE A 132 -2.89 -12.16 -8.57
CA PHE A 132 -2.74 -12.77 -7.25
C PHE A 132 -2.50 -11.75 -6.15
N LEU A 133 -1.84 -10.62 -6.43
CA LEU A 133 -1.47 -9.63 -5.42
C LEU A 133 -2.56 -8.60 -5.13
N ILE A 134 -3.25 -8.09 -6.16
CA ILE A 134 -4.12 -6.91 -6.02
C ILE A 134 -5.56 -7.28 -5.63
N PRO A 135 -6.26 -8.21 -6.31
CA PRO A 135 -7.66 -8.51 -5.99
C PRO A 135 -7.92 -8.93 -4.54
N PRO A 136 -7.07 -9.76 -3.87
CA PRO A 136 -7.31 -10.12 -2.48
C PRO A 136 -7.30 -8.92 -1.53
N ILE A 137 -6.62 -7.84 -1.91
CA ILE A 137 -6.42 -6.65 -1.08
C ILE A 137 -7.49 -5.63 -1.31
N ILE A 138 -7.95 -5.48 -2.55
CA ILE A 138 -9.19 -4.76 -2.83
C ILE A 138 -10.35 -5.42 -2.08
N LYS A 139 -10.48 -6.75 -2.16
CA LYS A 139 -11.51 -7.49 -1.40
C LYS A 139 -11.39 -7.29 0.12
N ALA A 140 -10.16 -7.34 0.66
CA ALA A 140 -9.93 -7.09 2.09
C ALA A 140 -10.28 -5.64 2.47
N SER A 141 -9.90 -4.67 1.62
CA SER A 141 -10.19 -3.24 1.80
C SER A 141 -11.69 -3.00 2.00
N HIS A 142 -12.52 -3.57 1.12
CA HIS A 142 -13.98 -3.50 1.26
C HIS A 142 -14.47 -4.22 2.51
N LYS A 143 -13.99 -5.44 2.77
CA LYS A 143 -14.41 -6.26 3.93
C LYS A 143 -14.18 -5.53 5.26
N TYR A 144 -13.01 -4.90 5.43
CA TYR A 144 -12.65 -4.20 6.67
C TYR A 144 -13.10 -2.73 6.67
N SER A 145 -13.55 -2.21 5.53
CA SER A 145 -13.82 -0.78 5.29
C SER A 145 -12.59 0.08 5.56
N VAL A 146 -11.43 -0.39 5.10
CA VAL A 146 -10.13 0.26 5.22
C VAL A 146 -9.57 0.46 3.83
N PRO A 147 -9.63 1.67 3.25
CA PRO A 147 -9.08 1.93 1.93
C PRO A 147 -7.58 1.66 1.81
N VAL A 148 -7.16 1.27 0.61
CA VAL A 148 -5.76 1.06 0.24
C VAL A 148 -5.37 2.02 -0.87
N ILE A 149 -4.27 2.73 -0.68
CA ILE A 149 -3.64 3.60 -1.68
C ILE A 149 -2.26 3.05 -2.02
N TYR A 150 -1.98 2.91 -3.31
CA TYR A 150 -0.67 2.53 -3.82
C TYR A 150 0.11 3.77 -4.24
N ILE A 151 1.39 3.82 -3.89
CA ILE A 151 2.35 4.81 -4.38
C ILE A 151 3.41 4.05 -5.18
N ASN A 152 3.40 4.27 -6.49
CA ASN A 152 4.39 3.73 -7.41
C ASN A 152 5.16 4.90 -8.04
N PRO A 153 6.45 5.13 -7.69
CA PRO A 153 7.23 6.24 -8.23
C PRO A 153 7.41 6.19 -9.77
N GLN A 154 7.15 5.02 -10.38
CA GLN A 154 7.13 4.88 -11.83
C GLN A 154 5.95 5.63 -12.48
N SER A 155 6.09 5.95 -13.77
CA SER A 155 5.03 6.61 -14.54
C SER A 155 3.69 5.89 -14.44
N TYR A 156 2.58 6.64 -14.49
CA TYR A 156 1.24 6.06 -14.61
C TYR A 156 1.08 5.18 -15.86
N ALA A 157 1.88 5.43 -16.90
CA ALA A 157 1.90 4.66 -18.13
C ALA A 157 2.66 3.32 -18.00
N ASN A 158 3.39 3.10 -16.89
CA ASN A 158 4.03 1.81 -16.63
C ASN A 158 2.97 0.70 -16.49
N GLU A 159 3.29 -0.49 -17.03
CA GLU A 159 2.38 -1.63 -17.07
C GLU A 159 1.88 -2.04 -15.69
N TRP A 160 2.72 -1.99 -14.67
CA TRP A 160 2.31 -2.34 -13.31
C TRP A 160 1.31 -1.33 -12.74
N SER A 161 1.53 -0.03 -12.96
CA SER A 161 0.57 1.01 -12.59
C SER A 161 -0.77 0.84 -13.31
N LYS A 162 -0.77 0.39 -14.58
CA LYS A 162 -2.00 0.06 -15.31
C LYS A 162 -2.70 -1.16 -14.70
N LYS A 163 -1.97 -2.22 -14.39
CA LYS A 163 -2.49 -3.45 -13.77
C LYS A 163 -3.14 -3.20 -12.41
N ILE A 164 -2.48 -2.46 -11.51
CA ILE A 164 -3.08 -2.10 -10.21
C ILE A 164 -4.42 -1.38 -10.44
N ARG A 165 -4.48 -0.41 -11.35
CA ARG A 165 -5.72 0.32 -11.68
C ARG A 165 -6.76 -0.56 -12.35
N GLY A 166 -6.35 -1.49 -13.22
CA GLY A 166 -7.22 -2.47 -13.87
C GLY A 166 -7.96 -3.36 -12.87
N HIS A 167 -7.30 -3.71 -11.75
CA HIS A 167 -7.90 -4.43 -10.63
C HIS A 167 -8.66 -3.54 -9.63
N GLY A 168 -8.84 -2.24 -9.95
CA GLY A 168 -9.57 -1.29 -9.11
C GLY A 168 -8.74 -0.62 -8.00
N GLY A 169 -7.42 -0.80 -7.99
CA GLY A 169 -6.53 -0.11 -7.06
C GLY A 169 -6.34 1.36 -7.41
N ILE A 170 -6.20 2.20 -6.38
CA ILE A 170 -5.90 3.62 -6.54
C ILE A 170 -4.39 3.83 -6.46
N VAL A 171 -3.80 4.33 -7.54
CA VAL A 171 -2.36 4.56 -7.66
C VAL A 171 -2.07 6.04 -7.74
N PHE A 172 -1.08 6.50 -6.99
CA PHE A 172 -0.42 7.79 -7.16
C PHE A 172 1.05 7.57 -7.50
N GLN A 173 1.62 8.49 -8.27
CA GLN A 173 3.03 8.41 -8.62
C GLN A 173 3.93 8.80 -7.44
N PHE A 174 3.69 9.95 -6.83
CA PHE A 174 4.52 10.50 -5.76
C PHE A 174 3.72 10.71 -4.47
N TRP A 175 4.42 10.78 -3.35
CA TRP A 175 3.87 10.73 -2.00
C TRP A 175 3.06 11.96 -1.55
N ASP A 176 3.24 13.13 -2.17
CA ASP A 176 2.56 14.36 -1.70
C ASP A 176 1.06 14.38 -2.02
N ARG A 177 0.68 13.96 -3.24
CA ARG A 177 -0.71 13.94 -3.70
C ARG A 177 -1.63 12.99 -2.93
N PRO A 178 -1.26 11.71 -2.65
CA PRO A 178 -2.15 10.77 -1.96
C PRO A 178 -2.49 11.25 -0.56
N VAL A 179 -1.53 11.82 0.16
CA VAL A 179 -1.76 12.35 1.51
C VAL A 179 -2.75 13.50 1.50
N ASN A 180 -2.60 14.47 0.59
CA ASN A 180 -3.55 15.58 0.45
C ASN A 180 -4.96 15.10 0.10
N ALA A 181 -5.07 14.13 -0.81
CA ALA A 181 -6.35 13.54 -1.19
C ALA A 181 -7.00 12.81 0.00
N LEU A 182 -6.24 11.99 0.72
CA LEU A 182 -6.72 11.26 1.90
C LEU A 182 -7.20 12.18 3.01
N ALA A 183 -6.48 13.27 3.30
CA ALA A 183 -6.93 14.26 4.28
C ALA A 183 -8.33 14.81 3.95
N LYS A 184 -8.56 15.17 2.68
CA LYS A 184 -9.88 15.64 2.22
C LYS A 184 -10.94 14.55 2.20
N ILE A 185 -10.58 13.32 1.86
CA ILE A 185 -11.49 12.18 1.93
C ILE A 185 -11.91 11.91 3.38
N CYS A 186 -10.99 12.01 4.34
CA CYS A 186 -11.29 11.86 5.78
C CYS A 186 -12.22 12.97 6.29
N GLU A 187 -11.96 14.23 5.91
CA GLU A 187 -12.85 15.36 6.21
C GLU A 187 -14.27 15.10 5.66
N TYR A 188 -14.36 14.67 4.41
CA TYR A 188 -15.63 14.36 3.76
C TYR A 188 -16.34 13.15 4.40
N ALA A 189 -15.62 12.07 4.71
CA ALA A 189 -16.17 10.90 5.37
C ALA A 189 -16.75 11.25 6.75
N LYS A 190 -16.02 12.07 7.53
CA LYS A 190 -16.49 12.61 8.81
C LYS A 190 -17.75 13.45 8.62
N TYR A 191 -17.76 14.36 7.64
CA TYR A 191 -18.95 15.16 7.31
C TYR A 191 -20.15 14.28 6.95
N ARG A 192 -19.98 13.32 6.02
CA ARG A 192 -21.01 12.39 5.57
C ARG A 192 -21.60 11.56 6.71
N SER A 193 -20.76 11.12 7.66
CA SER A 193 -21.21 10.33 8.82
C SER A 193 -22.27 11.04 9.68
N LYS A 194 -22.23 12.39 9.74
CA LYS A 194 -23.19 13.20 10.52
C LYS A 194 -24.61 13.13 9.95
N PHE A 195 -24.75 12.93 8.65
CA PHE A 195 -26.05 12.86 7.96
C PHE A 195 -26.62 11.44 7.95
N ASN A 196 -25.75 10.42 7.90
CA ASN A 196 -26.21 9.03 8.01
C ASN A 196 -26.73 8.68 9.41
N LYS A 197 -26.21 9.31 10.47
CA LYS A 197 -26.69 9.11 11.85
C LYS A 197 -28.06 9.72 12.14
N LYS A 198 -28.55 10.64 11.31
CA LYS A 198 -29.88 11.29 11.46
C LYS A 198 -31.04 10.50 10.85
N LYS A 199 -30.79 9.30 10.32
CA LYS A 199 -31.78 8.43 9.66
C LYS A 199 -32.20 7.21 10.48
N VAL A 200 -31.90 7.18 11.78
CA VAL A 200 -32.33 6.15 12.74
C VAL A 200 -33.25 6.80 13.76
#